data_AF-A0A2U4C4Z4-F1
#
_entry.id   AF-A0A2U4C4Z4-F1
#
_cell.length_a   1.000
_cell.length_b   1.000
_cell.length_c   1.000
_cell.angle_alpha   90.00
_cell.angle_beta   90.00
_cell.angle_gamma   90.00
#
_symmetry.space_group_name_H-M   'P 1'
#
loop_
_entity.id
_entity.type
_entity.pdbx_description
1 polymer ?
#
loop_
_entity_poly.entity_id
_entity_poly.type
_entity_poly.pdbx_seq_one_letter_code
_entity_poly.pdbx_strand_id
1 'polypeptide(L)'
;MRLVCPQLVGPPPPPSPGPRPRGVGQAAGRGSGAGAEPPGRGAGRSRLQVSAGLKGAACAPGRAPAAAQQATRSCRPAPFPHSPASPGCSRPPPRAAGRSCGLPPRRPERAAGAMPRIDADLKLDFKDVLLRPKRSSLKSRAEVDLERSFTFRNSKQTYSGIPIIVANMDTVGTFEMAVVMSQHSMLTAIHKHYTLDDWKLFAANHPECLQHVAVSSGSGKNDLEKMSSILEAVPQVKFICLDVANGYSEHFVEFVKLVRARFPEHTIMAGNVVTGEMVEELILSGADIIKVGVGPGSVCTTRTKTGVGYPQLSAVIECADSAHGLKGHIISDGGCTCPGDVAKAFGAGADFVMLGGMFSGHTECAGEVIERNGQKLKLFYGMSSETAMKKHAGGVAEYRASEGKTVEVPYKGDVKDTILDILGGLRSTCTYVGAAKLKELSRRATFIRVTQQHNTMFS
;
A
#
# COMPACT_ATOMS: atom_id res chain seq x y z
N MET A 1 -25.97 -13.07 51.51
CA MET A 1 -25.55 -14.09 52.48
C MET A 1 -25.33 -15.41 51.75
N ARG A 2 -24.07 -15.66 51.35
CA ARG A 2 -23.47 -16.97 51.04
C ARG A 2 -21.97 -16.71 50.94
N LEU A 3 -21.25 -17.10 51.98
CA LEU A 3 -19.78 -17.06 52.09
C LEU A 3 -19.20 -18.17 51.21
N VAL A 4 -18.17 -17.85 50.43
CA VAL A 4 -17.28 -18.84 49.80
C VAL A 4 -15.85 -18.50 50.23
N CYS A 5 -15.18 -19.48 50.84
CA CYS A 5 -13.81 -19.43 51.34
C CYS A 5 -12.79 -19.06 50.24
N PRO A 6 -11.74 -18.27 50.57
CA PRO A 6 -10.59 -18.09 49.69
C PRO A 6 -9.65 -19.30 49.79
N GLN A 7 -9.33 -19.93 48.65
CA GLN A 7 -8.27 -20.93 48.55
C GLN A 7 -6.90 -20.24 48.59
N LEU A 8 -6.05 -20.71 49.51
CA LEU A 8 -4.64 -20.37 49.62
C LEU A 8 -3.87 -20.96 48.42
N VAL A 9 -3.26 -20.10 47.61
CA VAL A 9 -2.31 -20.50 46.57
C VAL A 9 -0.92 -20.59 47.20
N GLY A 10 -0.36 -21.81 47.28
CA GLY A 10 1.00 -22.04 47.75
C GLY A 10 2.06 -21.59 46.72
N PRO A 11 3.32 -21.36 47.14
CA PRO A 11 4.38 -20.88 46.25
C PRO A 11 4.81 -21.96 45.22
N PRO A 12 5.33 -21.54 44.05
CA PRO A 12 5.75 -22.46 43.00
C PRO A 12 7.00 -23.28 43.38
N PRO A 13 7.18 -24.48 42.80
CA PRO A 13 8.34 -25.33 43.06
C PRO A 13 9.63 -24.74 42.47
N PRO A 14 10.81 -25.07 43.06
CA PRO A 14 12.09 -24.58 42.56
C PRO A 14 12.48 -25.22 41.21
N PRO A 15 13.26 -24.51 40.38
CA PRO A 15 13.68 -24.99 39.06
C PRO A 15 14.68 -26.15 39.17
N SER A 16 14.57 -27.09 38.21
CA SER A 16 15.43 -28.26 38.09
C SER A 16 16.88 -27.89 37.70
N PRO A 17 17.91 -28.58 38.20
CA PRO A 17 19.30 -28.26 37.87
C PRO A 17 19.64 -28.65 36.43
N GLY A 18 20.17 -27.68 35.66
CA GLY A 18 20.68 -27.88 34.30
C GLY A 18 21.95 -28.75 34.25
N PRO A 19 22.31 -29.26 33.05
CA PRO A 19 23.43 -30.18 32.90
C PRO A 19 24.79 -29.48 33.10
N ARG A 20 25.69 -30.15 33.84
CA ARG A 20 27.07 -29.72 34.10
C ARG A 20 27.94 -29.80 32.82
N PRO A 21 28.88 -28.87 32.60
CA PRO A 21 29.84 -28.96 31.52
C PRO A 21 30.90 -30.05 31.81
N ARG A 22 31.17 -30.91 30.82
CA ARG A 22 32.28 -31.86 30.85
C ARG A 22 33.58 -31.17 30.43
N GLY A 23 34.53 -31.15 31.36
CA GLY A 23 35.90 -31.65 31.17
C GLY A 23 36.75 -31.11 30.02
N VAL A 24 37.73 -30.29 30.41
CA VAL A 24 38.94 -29.92 29.67
C VAL A 24 39.74 -31.16 29.24
N GLY A 25 40.17 -31.19 27.98
CA GLY A 25 41.20 -32.11 27.48
C GLY A 25 42.29 -31.32 26.76
N GLN A 26 43.47 -31.20 27.38
CA GLN A 26 44.70 -30.74 26.74
C GLN A 26 45.23 -31.82 25.79
N ALA A 27 45.74 -31.42 24.63
CA ALA A 27 46.88 -32.08 23.99
C ALA A 27 47.60 -31.09 23.07
N ALA A 28 48.91 -30.97 23.30
CA ALA A 28 49.85 -30.10 22.64
C ALA A 28 50.38 -30.69 21.32
N GLY A 29 50.93 -29.84 20.44
CA GLY A 29 51.80 -30.30 19.35
C GLY A 29 52.03 -29.31 18.22
N ARG A 30 53.07 -28.47 18.36
CA ARG A 30 54.14 -28.09 17.39
C ARG A 30 53.78 -27.96 15.90
N GLY A 31 54.20 -26.95 15.13
CA GLY A 31 55.12 -25.83 15.30
C GLY A 31 55.41 -25.20 13.91
N SER A 32 56.25 -24.14 13.88
CA SER A 32 56.85 -23.43 12.72
C SER A 32 55.92 -22.85 11.64
N GLY A 33 56.08 -21.66 11.06
CA GLY A 33 57.11 -20.62 10.98
C GLY A 33 56.59 -19.62 9.92
N ALA A 34 56.57 -18.31 10.19
CA ALA A 34 57.52 -17.30 9.72
C ALA A 34 57.31 -16.77 8.26
N GLY A 35 57.26 -15.43 8.13
CA GLY A 35 57.49 -14.63 6.91
C GLY A 35 56.21 -14.04 6.28
N ALA A 36 55.82 -12.77 6.49
CA ALA A 36 56.43 -11.48 6.13
C ALA A 36 56.40 -11.15 4.61
N GLU A 37 55.34 -10.41 4.23
CA GLU A 37 55.24 -9.24 3.31
C GLU A 37 55.84 -9.19 1.86
N PRO A 38 55.26 -8.32 0.99
CA PRO A 38 55.30 -8.38 -0.47
C PRO A 38 56.40 -7.50 -1.09
N PRO A 39 56.49 -7.42 -2.44
CA PRO A 39 56.05 -6.17 -3.09
C PRO A 39 55.59 -6.32 -4.56
N GLY A 40 55.08 -5.22 -5.14
CA GLY A 40 55.37 -4.93 -6.57
C GLY A 40 54.26 -4.35 -7.43
N ARG A 41 54.28 -3.02 -7.60
CA ARG A 41 53.55 -2.26 -8.62
C ARG A 41 54.04 -2.58 -10.04
N GLY A 42 53.16 -2.43 -11.05
CA GLY A 42 53.56 -2.37 -12.46
C GLY A 42 52.45 -1.82 -13.35
N ALA A 43 52.59 -0.57 -13.79
CA ALA A 43 51.75 0.08 -14.77
C ALA A 43 52.04 -0.40 -16.20
N GLY A 44 51.03 -0.42 -17.08
CA GLY A 44 51.22 -0.69 -18.50
C GLY A 44 49.97 -0.40 -19.33
N ARG A 45 49.93 0.80 -19.92
CA ARG A 45 48.98 1.18 -20.98
C ARG A 45 49.26 0.37 -22.25
N SER A 46 48.23 -0.02 -23.00
CA SER A 46 48.31 0.01 -24.46
C SER A 46 46.92 0.24 -25.08
N ARG A 47 46.90 1.24 -25.98
CA ARG A 47 45.84 1.52 -26.95
C ARG A 47 45.95 0.53 -28.10
N LEU A 48 44.83 0.10 -28.66
CA LEU A 48 44.71 -0.21 -30.08
C LEU A 48 43.29 0.13 -30.55
N GLN A 49 43.18 1.24 -31.29
CA GLN A 49 42.20 1.44 -32.36
C GLN A 49 42.71 0.67 -33.58
N VAL A 50 41.83 0.06 -34.39
CA VAL A 50 41.86 0.12 -35.86
C VAL A 50 40.47 -0.27 -36.44
N SER A 51 39.89 0.72 -37.15
CA SER A 51 39.00 0.74 -38.34
C SER A 51 37.82 -0.23 -38.58
N ALA A 52 36.64 0.40 -38.70
CA ALA A 52 35.77 0.53 -39.88
C ALA A 52 35.87 -0.46 -41.07
N GLY A 53 34.72 -0.92 -41.55
CA GLY A 53 34.52 -1.52 -42.87
C GLY A 53 33.05 -1.83 -43.19
N LEU A 54 32.49 -1.08 -44.15
CA LEU A 54 31.11 -1.08 -44.68
C LEU A 54 30.78 -2.25 -45.64
N LYS A 55 29.46 -2.33 -45.96
CA LYS A 55 28.76 -3.03 -47.08
C LYS A 55 28.23 -4.42 -46.70
N GLY A 56 26.99 -4.84 -46.96
CA GLY A 56 25.91 -4.34 -47.82
C GLY A 56 25.22 -5.56 -48.48
N ALA A 57 23.91 -5.42 -48.75
CA ALA A 57 23.08 -6.23 -49.66
C ALA A 57 22.42 -7.55 -49.18
N ALA A 58 21.10 -7.46 -49.00
CA ALA A 58 20.04 -8.17 -49.72
C ALA A 58 20.15 -9.69 -50.00
N CYS A 59 19.16 -10.45 -49.51
CA CYS A 59 18.19 -11.19 -50.34
C CYS A 59 17.16 -11.94 -49.48
N ALA A 60 15.88 -11.59 -49.64
CA ALA A 60 14.76 -12.54 -49.59
C ALA A 60 14.61 -13.13 -51.02
N PRO A 61 13.94 -14.28 -51.26
CA PRO A 61 12.48 -14.34 -51.15
C PRO A 61 11.85 -15.71 -50.79
N GLY A 62 10.64 -15.64 -50.22
CA GLY A 62 9.45 -16.35 -50.73
C GLY A 62 9.29 -17.86 -50.50
N ARG A 63 8.22 -18.24 -49.78
CA ARG A 63 7.08 -19.02 -50.33
C ARG A 63 6.01 -19.32 -49.25
N ALA A 64 4.86 -18.67 -49.39
CA ALA A 64 3.54 -19.30 -49.28
C ALA A 64 2.96 -19.30 -50.72
N PRO A 65 2.06 -20.21 -51.13
CA PRO A 65 0.65 -20.08 -50.75
C PRO A 65 -0.18 -21.39 -50.68
N ALA A 66 -1.35 -21.33 -50.05
CA ALA A 66 -2.54 -22.06 -50.48
C ALA A 66 -3.82 -21.38 -49.98
N ALA A 67 -4.52 -20.76 -50.93
CA ALA A 67 -5.94 -20.42 -50.97
C ALA A 67 -6.79 -21.73 -50.91
N ALA A 68 -8.12 -21.80 -50.78
CA ALA A 68 -9.26 -20.93 -50.54
C ALA A 68 -10.45 -21.88 -50.34
N GLN A 69 -11.54 -21.46 -49.68
CA GLN A 69 -12.89 -21.58 -50.24
C GLN A 69 -13.91 -20.87 -49.35
N GLN A 70 -14.59 -19.91 -49.96
CA GLN A 70 -15.85 -19.33 -49.52
C GLN A 70 -16.97 -20.35 -49.73
N ALA A 71 -17.92 -20.41 -48.80
CA ALA A 71 -19.30 -20.75 -49.13
C ALA A 71 -20.25 -19.95 -48.22
N THR A 72 -21.05 -19.14 -48.90
CA THR A 72 -22.19 -18.37 -48.45
C THR A 72 -23.27 -19.27 -47.84
N ARG A 73 -24.01 -18.77 -46.83
CA ARG A 73 -25.48 -18.86 -46.80
C ARG A 73 -26.10 -17.96 -45.73
N SER A 74 -26.82 -16.98 -46.24
CA SER A 74 -27.83 -16.15 -45.61
C SER A 74 -29.05 -16.96 -45.18
N CYS A 75 -29.59 -16.69 -43.98
CA CYS A 75 -31.01 -16.87 -43.69
C CYS A 75 -31.50 -15.68 -42.86
N ARG A 76 -32.27 -14.79 -43.49
CA ARG A 76 -33.17 -13.85 -42.81
C ARG A 76 -34.46 -14.59 -42.39
N PRO A 77 -35.17 -14.11 -41.35
CA PRO A 77 -36.45 -14.68 -40.92
C PRO A 77 -37.59 -14.22 -41.84
N ALA A 78 -38.59 -15.09 -42.02
CA ALA A 78 -39.85 -14.79 -42.72
C ALA A 78 -41.05 -14.85 -41.75
N PRO A 79 -42.21 -14.22 -42.06
CA PRO A 79 -43.09 -13.61 -41.07
C PRO A 79 -44.59 -14.06 -41.10
N PHE A 80 -45.33 -13.74 -40.00
CA PHE A 80 -46.80 -13.49 -39.85
C PHE A 80 -47.81 -14.65 -40.11
N PRO A 81 -49.06 -14.69 -39.53
CA PRO A 81 -50.01 -13.55 -39.44
C PRO A 81 -50.94 -13.38 -38.19
N HIS A 82 -51.57 -12.19 -38.19
CA HIS A 82 -52.72 -11.60 -37.46
C HIS A 82 -53.95 -12.54 -37.22
N SER A 83 -54.99 -12.32 -36.40
CA SER A 83 -55.69 -11.22 -35.67
C SER A 83 -56.86 -11.89 -34.85
N PRO A 84 -57.87 -11.24 -34.19
CA PRO A 84 -58.25 -9.82 -34.11
C PRO A 84 -58.56 -9.27 -32.69
N ALA A 85 -58.80 -7.95 -32.66
CA ALA A 85 -59.14 -7.09 -31.51
C ALA A 85 -60.66 -6.95 -31.24
N SER A 86 -61.02 -6.40 -30.07
CA SER A 86 -61.97 -5.27 -29.83
C SER A 86 -62.57 -5.29 -28.39
N PRO A 87 -63.21 -4.21 -27.88
CA PRO A 87 -62.82 -2.79 -27.89
C PRO A 87 -63.03 -2.06 -26.53
N GLY A 88 -62.48 -0.84 -26.43
CA GLY A 88 -63.11 0.28 -25.70
C GLY A 88 -62.51 0.69 -24.35
N CYS A 89 -61.82 1.84 -24.30
CA CYS A 89 -62.35 3.05 -23.65
C CYS A 89 -61.34 4.22 -23.78
N SER A 90 -61.78 5.30 -24.43
CA SER A 90 -61.09 6.57 -24.63
C SER A 90 -61.33 7.53 -23.45
N ARG A 91 -60.28 8.15 -22.90
CA ARG A 91 -60.36 9.41 -22.13
C ARG A 91 -59.11 10.30 -22.35
N PRO A 92 -59.25 11.64 -22.34
CA PRO A 92 -58.26 12.61 -22.84
C PRO A 92 -57.16 12.96 -21.82
N PRO A 93 -56.07 13.65 -22.20
CA PRO A 93 -54.93 13.87 -21.33
C PRO A 93 -55.15 15.06 -20.38
N PRO A 94 -54.69 15.01 -19.12
CA PRO A 94 -54.63 16.20 -18.29
C PRO A 94 -53.33 16.97 -18.54
N ARG A 95 -53.49 18.28 -18.45
CA ARG A 95 -52.53 19.36 -18.69
C ARG A 95 -51.29 19.30 -17.77
N ALA A 96 -50.22 19.90 -18.27
CA ALA A 96 -48.98 20.21 -17.58
C ALA A 96 -49.22 20.87 -16.20
N ALA A 97 -48.60 20.28 -15.17
CA ALA A 97 -48.40 20.88 -13.86
C ALA A 97 -46.90 20.81 -13.53
N GLY A 98 -46.41 21.84 -12.85
CA GLY A 98 -45.01 22.26 -12.82
C GLY A 98 -44.00 21.23 -12.29
N ARG A 99 -42.80 21.29 -12.87
CA ARG A 99 -41.61 20.65 -12.32
C ARG A 99 -41.22 21.36 -11.03
N SER A 100 -41.53 20.76 -9.88
CA SER A 100 -40.78 21.04 -8.66
C SER A 100 -39.49 20.21 -8.72
N CYS A 101 -38.36 20.90 -8.60
CA CYS A 101 -37.05 20.28 -8.49
C CYS A 101 -37.05 19.39 -7.22
N GLY A 102 -36.97 18.07 -7.42
CA GLY A 102 -36.84 17.11 -6.34
C GLY A 102 -35.52 17.33 -5.61
N LEU A 103 -35.61 17.87 -4.39
CA LEU A 103 -34.52 17.81 -3.42
C LEU A 103 -34.14 16.34 -3.18
N PRO A 104 -32.85 16.03 -2.91
CA PRO A 104 -32.45 14.67 -2.57
C PRO A 104 -33.24 14.18 -1.35
N PRO A 105 -33.50 12.87 -1.22
CA PRO A 105 -34.24 12.34 -0.07
C PRO A 105 -33.51 12.75 1.21
N ARG A 106 -34.22 13.48 2.08
CA ARG A 106 -33.74 13.81 3.43
C ARG A 106 -33.38 12.50 4.14
N ARG A 107 -32.21 12.45 4.77
CA ARG A 107 -31.77 11.33 5.63
C ARG A 107 -32.94 10.96 6.56
N PRO A 108 -33.22 9.67 6.82
CA PRO A 108 -34.14 9.32 7.88
C PRO A 108 -33.58 9.91 9.18
N GLU A 109 -34.30 10.88 9.72
CA GLU A 109 -33.98 11.55 10.96
C GLU A 109 -33.98 10.47 12.05
N ARG A 110 -32.78 10.06 12.49
CA ARG A 110 -32.64 9.11 13.59
C ARG A 110 -33.33 9.73 14.78
N ALA A 111 -34.35 9.06 15.31
CA ALA A 111 -35.07 9.51 16.50
C ALA A 111 -34.06 9.91 17.59
N ALA A 112 -34.17 11.16 18.04
CA ALA A 112 -33.39 11.68 19.16
C ALA A 112 -33.65 10.77 20.38
N GLY A 113 -32.63 10.02 20.81
CA GLY A 113 -32.73 9.08 21.93
C GLY A 113 -32.25 7.64 21.66
N ALA A 114 -31.78 7.30 20.45
CA ALA A 114 -31.23 5.97 20.20
C ALA A 114 -29.87 5.77 20.92
N MET A 115 -29.84 4.81 21.85
CA MET A 115 -28.63 4.29 22.52
C MET A 115 -27.56 3.82 21.53
N PRO A 116 -26.28 3.73 21.93
CA PRO A 116 -25.22 3.22 21.06
C PRO A 116 -25.56 1.81 20.55
N ARG A 117 -25.48 1.62 19.23
CA ARG A 117 -25.60 0.31 18.58
C ARG A 117 -24.24 -0.39 18.67
N ILE A 118 -24.22 -1.59 19.24
CA ILE A 118 -23.07 -2.48 19.13
C ILE A 118 -23.18 -3.19 17.78
N ASP A 119 -22.16 -3.06 16.93
CA ASP A 119 -22.01 -3.91 15.75
C ASP A 119 -21.51 -5.29 16.22
N ALA A 120 -22.32 -6.33 16.00
CA ALA A 120 -22.03 -7.69 16.39
C ALA A 120 -21.36 -8.50 15.25
N ASP A 121 -21.23 -7.91 14.06
CA ASP A 121 -20.62 -8.56 12.91
C ASP A 121 -19.12 -8.75 13.15
N LEU A 122 -18.63 -9.95 12.85
CA LEU A 122 -17.22 -10.30 13.05
C LEU A 122 -16.33 -9.47 12.10
N LYS A 123 -15.43 -8.68 12.69
CA LYS A 123 -14.38 -7.94 11.96
C LYS A 123 -13.02 -8.60 12.19
N LEU A 124 -12.18 -8.62 11.16
CA LEU A 124 -10.94 -9.40 11.10
C LEU A 124 -9.73 -8.52 10.77
N ASP A 125 -8.59 -8.85 11.36
CA ASP A 125 -7.26 -8.36 10.97
C ASP A 125 -6.54 -9.42 10.11
N PHE A 126 -5.38 -9.06 9.55
CA PHE A 126 -4.60 -9.98 8.69
C PHE A 126 -4.24 -11.30 9.38
N LYS A 127 -3.99 -11.26 10.69
CA LYS A 127 -3.63 -12.45 11.47
C LYS A 127 -4.74 -13.48 11.61
N ASP A 128 -5.99 -13.08 11.40
CA ASP A 128 -7.16 -13.93 11.66
C ASP A 128 -7.50 -14.81 10.45
N VAL A 129 -6.74 -14.72 9.34
CA VAL A 129 -6.99 -15.48 8.12
C VAL A 129 -5.73 -16.04 7.44
N LEU A 130 -5.92 -17.07 6.62
CA LEU A 130 -4.98 -17.58 5.62
C LEU A 130 -5.64 -17.60 4.24
N LEU A 131 -4.83 -17.56 3.17
CA LEU A 131 -5.31 -17.76 1.80
C LEU A 131 -5.36 -19.25 1.47
N ARG A 132 -6.52 -19.74 1.02
CA ARG A 132 -6.68 -21.14 0.58
C ARG A 132 -5.92 -21.38 -0.73
N PRO A 133 -4.98 -22.34 -0.79
CA PRO A 133 -4.35 -22.74 -2.04
C PRO A 133 -5.38 -23.28 -3.04
N LYS A 134 -5.11 -23.11 -4.33
CA LYS A 134 -5.96 -23.57 -5.44
C LYS A 134 -5.10 -24.25 -6.49
N ARG A 135 -5.73 -25.09 -7.32
CA ARG A 135 -5.05 -25.69 -8.48
C ARG A 135 -4.45 -24.59 -9.35
N SER A 136 -3.16 -24.69 -9.64
CA SER A 136 -2.38 -23.72 -10.42
C SER A 136 -1.72 -24.40 -11.62
N SER A 137 -1.61 -23.68 -12.74
CA SER A 137 -0.84 -24.11 -13.91
C SER A 137 0.57 -23.50 -13.96
N LEU A 138 0.90 -22.59 -13.05
CA LEU A 138 2.21 -21.95 -12.96
C LEU A 138 3.25 -22.97 -12.49
N LYS A 139 4.41 -22.99 -13.14
CA LYS A 139 5.50 -23.92 -12.78
C LYS A 139 6.53 -23.26 -11.87
N SER A 140 6.65 -21.94 -11.94
CA SER A 140 7.63 -21.17 -11.19
C SER A 140 7.06 -19.85 -10.70
N ARG A 141 7.59 -19.39 -9.56
CA ARG A 141 7.34 -18.03 -9.02
C ARG A 141 7.80 -16.95 -9.99
N ALA A 142 8.83 -17.23 -10.81
CA ALA A 142 9.35 -16.29 -11.79
C ALA A 142 8.38 -15.96 -12.93
N GLU A 143 7.36 -16.79 -13.16
CA GLU A 143 6.32 -16.57 -14.18
C GLU A 143 5.27 -15.54 -13.75
N VAL A 144 5.26 -15.15 -12.46
CA VAL A 144 4.26 -14.25 -11.91
C VAL A 144 4.60 -12.79 -12.23
N ASP A 145 3.65 -12.13 -12.87
CA ASP A 145 3.65 -10.69 -13.14
C ASP A 145 3.05 -9.93 -11.95
N LEU A 146 3.87 -9.10 -11.29
CA LEU A 146 3.42 -8.29 -10.16
C LEU A 146 2.96 -6.89 -10.56
N GLU A 147 3.13 -6.50 -11.83
CA GLU A 147 2.70 -5.18 -12.27
C GLU A 147 1.18 -5.08 -12.37
N ARG A 148 0.68 -3.87 -12.13
CA ARG A 148 -0.71 -3.50 -12.31
C ARG A 148 -0.78 -2.29 -13.21
N SER A 149 -1.78 -2.29 -14.10
CA SER A 149 -2.16 -1.12 -14.85
C SER A 149 -3.52 -0.62 -14.38
N PHE A 150 -3.60 0.68 -14.08
CA PHE A 150 -4.80 1.35 -13.61
C PHE A 150 -5.13 2.56 -14.48
N THR A 151 -6.41 2.87 -14.58
CA THR A 151 -6.91 4.15 -15.11
C THR A 151 -7.73 4.79 -14.00
N PHE A 152 -7.29 5.96 -13.56
CA PHE A 152 -7.89 6.61 -12.40
C PHE A 152 -9.16 7.36 -12.75
N ARG A 153 -10.14 7.30 -11.83
CA ARG A 153 -11.50 7.74 -12.08
C ARG A 153 -11.59 9.22 -12.42
N ASN A 154 -10.95 10.07 -11.64
CA ASN A 154 -11.16 11.52 -11.67
C ASN A 154 -10.05 12.21 -12.45
N SER A 155 -8.78 11.85 -12.21
CA SER A 155 -7.64 12.41 -12.94
C SER A 155 -7.54 11.95 -14.40
N LYS A 156 -8.18 10.82 -14.73
CA LYS A 156 -8.09 10.12 -16.03
C LYS A 156 -6.69 9.63 -16.40
N GLN A 157 -5.72 9.81 -15.51
CA GLN A 157 -4.35 9.37 -15.71
C GLN A 157 -4.27 7.84 -15.62
N THR A 158 -3.16 7.33 -16.13
CA THR A 158 -2.85 5.90 -16.06
C THR A 158 -1.61 5.66 -15.22
N TYR A 159 -1.56 4.49 -14.59
CA TYR A 159 -0.41 4.02 -13.83
C TYR A 159 -0.03 2.63 -14.33
N SER A 160 1.28 2.36 -14.40
CA SER A 160 1.83 1.01 -14.55
C SER A 160 3.00 0.83 -13.57
N GLY A 161 2.97 -0.25 -12.81
CA GLY A 161 4.05 -0.56 -11.86
C GLY A 161 3.61 -1.58 -10.80
N ILE A 162 4.50 -1.84 -9.84
CA ILE A 162 4.21 -2.70 -8.70
C ILE A 162 3.52 -1.83 -7.64
N PRO A 163 2.25 -2.11 -7.27
CA PRO A 163 1.43 -1.21 -6.48
C PRO A 163 1.71 -1.30 -4.97
N ILE A 164 2.98 -1.23 -4.59
CA ILE A 164 3.42 -1.09 -3.20
C ILE A 164 3.90 0.35 -3.03
N ILE A 165 3.46 0.99 -1.94
CA ILE A 165 3.75 2.38 -1.66
C ILE A 165 4.54 2.48 -0.35
N VAL A 166 5.63 3.25 -0.36
CA VAL A 166 6.28 3.67 0.89
C VAL A 166 5.44 4.75 1.57
N ALA A 167 5.20 4.58 2.87
CA ALA A 167 4.44 5.56 3.66
C ALA A 167 5.16 6.91 3.78
N ASN A 168 4.38 7.99 3.76
CA ASN A 168 4.81 9.40 3.84
C ASN A 168 5.28 9.85 5.24
N MET A 169 5.92 8.95 5.97
CA MET A 169 6.55 9.21 7.26
C MET A 169 7.94 9.80 7.06
N ASP A 170 8.35 10.76 7.90
CA ASP A 170 9.65 11.45 7.74
C ASP A 170 10.88 10.54 7.93
N THR A 171 10.68 9.36 8.50
CA THR A 171 11.71 8.32 8.66
C THR A 171 11.79 7.36 7.47
N VAL A 172 10.77 7.29 6.61
CA VAL A 172 10.67 6.23 5.58
C VAL A 172 10.42 6.78 4.17
N GLY A 173 9.50 7.73 4.01
CA GLY A 173 9.16 8.36 2.72
C GLY A 173 10.19 9.40 2.29
N THR A 174 11.47 9.02 2.28
CA THR A 174 12.63 9.86 1.94
C THR A 174 12.93 9.82 0.44
N PHE A 175 13.75 10.76 -0.04
CA PHE A 175 14.20 10.73 -1.44
C PHE A 175 15.11 9.53 -1.73
N GLU A 176 15.97 9.16 -0.80
CA GLU A 176 16.87 8.01 -0.89
C GLU A 176 16.07 6.72 -1.07
N MET A 177 14.98 6.57 -0.31
CA MET A 177 14.06 5.44 -0.45
C MET A 177 13.39 5.44 -1.83
N ALA A 178 12.98 6.61 -2.33
CA ALA A 178 12.35 6.72 -3.65
C ALA A 178 13.27 6.28 -4.79
N VAL A 179 14.58 6.55 -4.71
CA VAL A 179 15.57 6.13 -5.70
C VAL A 179 15.65 4.61 -5.79
N VAL A 180 15.61 3.90 -4.66
CA VAL A 180 15.65 2.42 -4.67
C VAL A 180 14.31 1.83 -5.10
N MET A 181 13.19 2.41 -4.65
CA MET A 181 11.85 1.93 -5.01
C MET A 181 11.53 2.08 -6.51
N SER A 182 11.98 3.16 -7.14
CA SER A 182 11.73 3.42 -8.56
C SER A 182 12.37 2.36 -9.47
N GLN A 183 13.49 1.75 -9.06
CA GLN A 183 14.15 0.64 -9.77
C GLN A 183 13.28 -0.61 -9.85
N HIS A 184 12.26 -0.70 -9.00
CA HIS A 184 11.27 -1.79 -8.96
C HIS A 184 9.87 -1.32 -9.41
N SER A 185 9.75 -0.12 -10.01
CA SER A 185 8.48 0.49 -10.42
C SER A 185 7.46 0.61 -9.28
N MET A 186 7.95 0.79 -8.04
CA MET A 186 7.14 0.99 -6.84
C MET A 186 7.00 2.47 -6.52
N LEU A 187 5.91 2.85 -5.85
CA LEU A 187 5.63 4.25 -5.51
C LEU A 187 6.23 4.64 -4.16
N THR A 188 6.64 5.91 -4.03
CA THR A 188 6.99 6.51 -2.74
C THR A 188 6.14 7.75 -2.50
N ALA A 189 5.32 7.73 -1.44
CA ALA A 189 4.70 8.95 -0.95
C ALA A 189 5.74 9.71 -0.13
N ILE A 190 6.27 10.81 -0.66
CA ILE A 190 7.35 11.55 0.00
C ILE A 190 6.78 12.32 1.19
N HIS A 191 7.47 12.31 2.32
CA HIS A 191 7.03 13.04 3.50
C HIS A 191 6.98 14.57 3.25
N LYS A 192 6.08 15.29 3.93
CA LYS A 192 5.80 16.71 3.65
C LYS A 192 6.84 17.72 4.17
N HIS A 193 8.01 17.26 4.61
CA HIS A 193 8.96 18.09 5.37
C HIS A 193 10.15 18.61 4.54
N TYR A 194 10.45 18.06 3.36
CA TYR A 194 11.45 18.62 2.45
C TYR A 194 11.05 20.01 1.93
N THR A 195 12.03 20.87 1.68
CA THR A 195 11.84 22.20 1.12
C THR A 195 11.61 22.15 -0.40
N LEU A 196 11.20 23.27 -1.00
CA LEU A 196 11.07 23.37 -2.46
C LEU A 196 12.41 23.12 -3.17
N ASP A 197 13.50 23.62 -2.61
CA ASP A 197 14.82 23.48 -3.21
C ASP A 197 15.33 22.04 -3.12
N ASP A 198 15.02 21.32 -2.03
CA ASP A 198 15.29 19.88 -1.95
C ASP A 198 14.57 19.10 -3.06
N TRP A 199 13.30 19.44 -3.33
CA TRP A 199 12.53 18.83 -4.42
C TRP A 199 13.10 19.15 -5.80
N LYS A 200 13.54 20.39 -6.04
CA LYS A 200 14.20 20.78 -7.30
C LYS A 200 15.51 20.02 -7.48
N LEU A 201 16.31 19.90 -6.41
CA LEU A 201 17.57 19.17 -6.44
C LEU A 201 17.34 17.68 -6.70
N PHE A 202 16.37 17.07 -6.02
CA PHE A 202 15.97 15.68 -6.27
C PHE A 202 15.52 15.48 -7.71
N ALA A 203 14.66 16.36 -8.24
CA ALA A 203 14.18 16.29 -9.61
C ALA A 203 15.29 16.44 -10.66
N ALA A 204 16.30 17.29 -10.39
CA ALA A 204 17.45 17.46 -11.27
C ALA A 204 18.37 16.24 -11.26
N ASN A 205 18.56 15.61 -10.10
CA ASN A 205 19.48 14.49 -9.93
C ASN A 205 18.86 13.13 -10.29
N HIS A 206 17.53 12.98 -10.13
CA HIS A 206 16.80 11.71 -10.27
C HIS A 206 15.50 11.87 -11.09
N PRO A 207 15.56 12.38 -12.34
CA PRO A 207 14.37 12.59 -13.16
C PRO A 207 13.57 11.31 -13.43
N GLU A 208 14.23 10.14 -13.47
CA GLU A 208 13.62 8.83 -13.64
C GLU A 208 12.67 8.42 -12.50
N CYS A 209 12.87 9.00 -11.31
CA CYS A 209 12.06 8.68 -10.13
C CYS A 209 10.72 9.43 -10.10
N LEU A 210 10.60 10.55 -10.85
CA LEU A 210 9.49 11.51 -10.68
C LEU A 210 8.11 10.95 -11.05
N GLN A 211 8.05 9.96 -11.93
CA GLN A 211 6.81 9.26 -12.27
C GLN A 211 6.32 8.32 -11.16
N HIS A 212 7.19 8.01 -10.19
CA HIS A 212 6.94 7.06 -9.11
C HIS A 212 6.91 7.70 -7.71
N VAL A 213 6.78 9.03 -7.61
CA VAL A 213 6.67 9.73 -6.33
C VAL A 213 5.36 10.50 -6.22
N ALA A 214 4.90 10.69 -4.98
CA ALA A 214 3.77 11.56 -4.66
C ALA A 214 4.20 12.66 -3.68
N VAL A 215 3.71 13.88 -3.89
CA VAL A 215 3.86 14.97 -2.92
C VAL A 215 2.80 14.83 -1.84
N SER A 216 3.21 14.78 -0.57
CA SER A 216 2.26 14.68 0.54
C SER A 216 1.88 16.05 1.12
N SER A 217 0.64 16.18 1.59
CA SER A 217 0.11 17.39 2.21
C SER A 217 -0.95 17.08 3.26
N GLY A 218 -1.05 17.92 4.30
CA GLY A 218 -2.19 17.94 5.22
C GLY A 218 -3.34 18.80 4.65
N SER A 219 -4.22 19.29 5.52
CA SER A 219 -5.33 20.19 5.12
C SER A 219 -5.09 21.67 5.47
N GLY A 220 -3.88 22.03 5.93
CA GLY A 220 -3.54 23.41 6.31
C GLY A 220 -3.24 24.29 5.10
N LYS A 221 -3.46 25.61 5.24
CA LYS A 221 -3.16 26.59 4.17
C LYS A 221 -1.68 26.56 3.74
N ASN A 222 -0.76 26.54 4.71
CA ASN A 222 0.68 26.48 4.42
C ASN A 222 1.08 25.17 3.73
N ASP A 223 0.44 24.05 4.12
CA ASP A 223 0.66 22.74 3.50
C ASP A 223 0.18 22.73 2.03
N LEU A 224 -0.95 23.40 1.74
CA LEU A 224 -1.46 23.58 0.38
C LEU A 224 -0.53 24.46 -0.46
N GLU A 225 -0.08 25.60 0.07
CA GLU A 225 0.84 26.51 -0.63
C GLU A 225 2.16 25.81 -0.96
N LYS A 226 2.76 25.12 0.02
CA LYS A 226 4.00 24.36 -0.17
C LYS A 226 3.85 23.26 -1.23
N MET A 227 2.80 22.44 -1.13
CA MET A 227 2.52 21.40 -2.12
C MET A 227 2.36 22.00 -3.51
N SER A 228 1.64 23.13 -3.61
CA SER A 228 1.40 23.78 -4.89
C SER A 228 2.68 24.29 -5.53
N SER A 229 3.55 24.96 -4.75
CA SER A 229 4.85 25.43 -5.25
C SER A 229 5.74 24.26 -5.72
N ILE A 230 5.68 23.11 -5.05
CA ILE A 230 6.43 21.91 -5.48
C ILE A 230 5.90 21.39 -6.81
N LEU A 231 4.58 21.20 -6.94
CA LEU A 231 3.97 20.67 -8.16
C LEU A 231 4.12 21.61 -9.36
N GLU A 232 4.07 22.93 -9.12
CA GLU A 232 4.32 23.96 -10.14
C GLU A 232 5.79 23.95 -10.59
N ALA A 233 6.74 23.73 -9.68
CA ALA A 233 8.16 23.69 -9.99
C ALA A 233 8.64 22.34 -10.59
N VAL A 234 7.96 21.24 -10.25
CA VAL A 234 8.31 19.87 -10.68
C VAL A 234 7.09 19.20 -11.35
N PRO A 235 6.71 19.64 -12.56
CA PRO A 235 5.46 19.22 -13.21
C PRO A 235 5.42 17.74 -13.61
N GLN A 236 6.56 17.02 -13.53
CA GLN A 236 6.65 15.58 -13.77
C GLN A 236 5.98 14.77 -12.65
N VAL A 237 5.86 15.31 -11.44
CA VAL A 237 5.19 14.62 -10.33
C VAL A 237 3.69 14.66 -10.54
N LYS A 238 3.07 13.50 -10.76
CA LYS A 238 1.63 13.39 -11.10
C LYS A 238 0.75 12.87 -9.96
N PHE A 239 1.33 12.55 -8.81
CA PHE A 239 0.59 12.03 -7.66
C PHE A 239 0.62 13.01 -6.49
N ILE A 240 -0.52 13.14 -5.83
CA ILE A 240 -0.72 13.92 -4.62
C ILE A 240 -1.20 12.97 -3.51
N CYS A 241 -0.63 13.08 -2.31
CA CYS A 241 -1.05 12.32 -1.13
C CYS A 241 -1.60 13.27 -0.06
N LEU A 242 -2.93 13.37 0.02
CA LEU A 242 -3.62 14.12 1.06
C LEU A 242 -3.84 13.24 2.28
N ASP A 243 -3.15 13.55 3.38
CA ASP A 243 -3.04 12.67 4.54
C ASP A 243 -3.39 13.40 5.83
N VAL A 244 -4.47 12.94 6.47
CA VAL A 244 -4.94 13.39 7.78
C VAL A 244 -5.33 12.19 8.64
N ALA A 245 -5.26 12.35 9.96
CA ALA A 245 -5.63 11.27 10.89
C ALA A 245 -7.13 10.91 10.81
N ASN A 246 -7.99 11.90 10.54
CA ASN A 246 -9.44 11.72 10.47
C ASN A 246 -9.99 12.21 9.12
N GLY A 247 -10.08 11.31 8.15
CA GLY A 247 -10.65 11.58 6.82
C GLY A 247 -12.16 11.78 6.81
N TYR A 248 -12.86 11.56 7.93
CA TYR A 248 -14.31 11.76 8.05
C TYR A 248 -14.72 13.23 8.28
N SER A 249 -13.75 14.12 8.43
CA SER A 249 -14.02 15.53 8.65
C SER A 249 -14.56 16.17 7.36
N GLU A 250 -15.68 16.88 7.44
CA GLU A 250 -16.22 17.69 6.33
C GLU A 250 -15.17 18.68 5.80
N HIS A 251 -14.37 19.28 6.69
CA HIS A 251 -13.24 20.13 6.29
C HIS A 251 -12.24 19.42 5.35
N PHE A 252 -11.99 18.11 5.55
CA PHE A 252 -11.10 17.35 4.68
C PHE A 252 -11.75 17.05 3.32
N VAL A 253 -13.06 16.77 3.30
CA VAL A 253 -13.84 16.61 2.06
C VAL A 253 -13.76 17.87 1.20
N GLU A 254 -14.00 19.04 1.79
CA GLU A 254 -13.88 20.33 1.09
C GLU A 254 -12.46 20.61 0.63
N PHE A 255 -11.45 20.20 1.43
CA PHE A 255 -10.06 20.30 1.02
C PHE A 255 -9.74 19.41 -0.20
N VAL A 256 -10.26 18.18 -0.26
CA VAL A 256 -10.12 17.31 -1.44
C VAL A 256 -10.73 17.96 -2.69
N LYS A 257 -11.93 18.55 -2.57
CA LYS A 257 -12.58 19.29 -3.68
C LYS A 257 -11.71 20.45 -4.15
N LEU A 258 -11.17 21.23 -3.21
CA LEU A 258 -10.27 22.35 -3.50
C LEU A 258 -9.01 21.89 -4.25
N VAL A 259 -8.36 20.82 -3.78
CA VAL A 259 -7.15 20.28 -4.42
C VAL A 259 -7.47 19.74 -5.80
N ARG A 260 -8.59 19.00 -5.99
CA ARG A 260 -9.04 18.56 -7.31
C ARG A 260 -9.28 19.73 -8.26
N ALA A 261 -9.94 20.79 -7.80
CA ALA A 261 -10.19 21.97 -8.63
C ALA A 261 -8.89 22.65 -9.07
N ARG A 262 -7.88 22.71 -8.18
CA ARG A 262 -6.57 23.31 -8.49
C ARG A 262 -5.68 22.40 -9.38
N PHE A 263 -5.77 21.09 -9.20
CA PHE A 263 -4.91 20.10 -9.87
C PHE A 263 -5.75 19.04 -10.60
N PRO A 264 -6.49 19.42 -11.66
CA PRO A 264 -7.47 18.54 -12.31
C PRO A 264 -6.86 17.28 -12.93
N GLU A 265 -5.60 17.34 -13.38
CA GLU A 265 -4.90 16.22 -14.03
C GLU A 265 -4.05 15.39 -13.06
N HIS A 266 -3.90 15.80 -11.80
CA HIS A 266 -3.11 15.03 -10.83
C HIS A 266 -3.95 13.89 -10.26
N THR A 267 -3.31 12.74 -10.03
CA THR A 267 -3.93 11.62 -9.33
C THR A 267 -3.86 11.87 -7.83
N ILE A 268 -5.02 11.87 -7.18
CA ILE A 268 -5.14 12.25 -5.76
C ILE A 268 -5.39 11.01 -4.91
N MET A 269 -4.44 10.70 -4.03
CA MET A 269 -4.62 9.80 -2.89
C MET A 269 -5.18 10.62 -1.71
N ALA A 270 -6.21 10.13 -1.02
CA ALA A 270 -6.80 10.84 0.11
C ALA A 270 -7.20 9.88 1.25
N GLY A 271 -6.89 10.22 2.50
CA GLY A 271 -7.33 9.46 3.67
C GLY A 271 -6.83 10.05 5.00
N ASN A 272 -7.05 9.38 6.13
CA ASN A 272 -7.48 7.98 6.23
C ASN A 272 -8.95 7.77 6.64
N VAL A 273 -9.54 6.69 6.11
CA VAL A 273 -10.90 6.22 6.43
C VAL A 273 -10.90 4.69 6.58
N VAL A 274 -12.01 4.10 7.05
CA VAL A 274 -12.13 2.64 7.26
C VAL A 274 -13.49 2.07 6.86
N THR A 275 -14.39 2.88 6.29
CA THR A 275 -15.77 2.49 5.96
C THR A 275 -16.17 2.96 4.55
N GLY A 276 -17.10 2.21 3.94
CA GLY A 276 -17.49 2.38 2.54
C GLY A 276 -18.13 3.73 2.21
N GLU A 277 -18.93 4.31 3.11
CA GLU A 277 -19.62 5.58 2.85
C GLU A 277 -18.63 6.74 2.66
N MET A 278 -17.57 6.76 3.47
CA MET A 278 -16.58 7.83 3.41
C MET A 278 -15.63 7.63 2.22
N VAL A 279 -15.40 6.38 1.81
CA VAL A 279 -14.73 6.07 0.54
C VAL A 279 -15.50 6.65 -0.63
N GLU A 280 -16.81 6.42 -0.68
CA GLU A 280 -17.66 6.95 -1.75
C GLU A 280 -17.66 8.48 -1.77
N GLU A 281 -17.82 9.11 -0.61
CA GLU A 281 -17.81 10.58 -0.49
C GLU A 281 -16.50 11.20 -0.96
N LEU A 282 -15.34 10.65 -0.56
CA LEU A 282 -14.03 11.15 -0.99
C LEU A 282 -13.81 10.96 -2.50
N ILE A 283 -14.23 9.82 -3.07
CA ILE A 283 -14.13 9.58 -4.52
C ILE A 283 -15.02 10.56 -5.30
N LEU A 284 -16.25 10.77 -4.85
CA LEU A 284 -17.19 11.71 -5.48
C LEU A 284 -16.74 13.17 -5.33
N SER A 285 -16.00 13.48 -4.27
CA SER A 285 -15.42 14.80 -4.02
C SER A 285 -14.14 15.07 -4.82
N GLY A 286 -13.56 14.05 -5.46
CA GLY A 286 -12.48 14.22 -6.43
C GLY A 286 -11.24 13.38 -6.18
N ALA A 287 -11.14 12.59 -5.10
CA ALA A 287 -10.03 11.67 -4.91
C ALA A 287 -10.07 10.49 -5.89
N ASP A 288 -8.92 9.99 -6.33
CA ASP A 288 -8.82 8.82 -7.21
C ASP A 288 -8.61 7.52 -6.43
N ILE A 289 -7.85 7.63 -5.33
CA ILE A 289 -7.37 6.51 -4.55
C ILE A 289 -7.62 6.81 -3.07
N ILE A 290 -8.36 5.97 -2.37
CA ILE A 290 -8.68 6.20 -0.95
C ILE A 290 -7.72 5.41 -0.06
N LYS A 291 -7.11 6.10 0.91
CA LYS A 291 -6.18 5.51 1.87
C LYS A 291 -6.95 4.96 3.07
N VAL A 292 -6.89 3.64 3.25
CA VAL A 292 -7.74 2.88 4.17
C VAL A 292 -6.91 2.40 5.36
N GLY A 293 -7.25 2.86 6.56
CA GLY A 293 -6.63 2.41 7.80
C GLY A 293 -6.64 3.45 8.92
N VAL A 294 -7.36 3.18 10.00
CA VAL A 294 -7.38 4.00 11.22
C VAL A 294 -6.95 3.15 12.41
N GLY A 295 -5.75 3.45 12.92
CA GLY A 295 -5.16 2.73 14.04
C GLY A 295 -4.40 1.41 13.79
N PRO A 296 -4.16 0.88 12.56
CA PRO A 296 -3.46 -0.39 12.39
C PRO A 296 -1.92 -0.26 12.39
N GLY A 297 -1.38 0.97 12.32
CA GLY A 297 0.05 1.21 12.16
C GLY A 297 0.89 0.70 13.34
N SER A 298 2.09 0.18 13.07
CA SER A 298 2.98 -0.43 14.08
C SER A 298 3.42 0.54 15.19
N VAL A 299 3.49 1.84 14.87
CA VAL A 299 3.82 2.94 15.79
C VAL A 299 2.63 3.86 16.06
N CYS A 300 1.42 3.43 15.73
CA CYS A 300 0.18 4.13 16.03
C CYS A 300 -0.33 3.74 17.42
N THR A 301 -0.92 4.70 18.14
CA THR A 301 -1.57 4.47 19.43
C THR A 301 -3.02 4.96 19.46
N THR A 302 -3.59 5.39 18.33
CA THR A 302 -4.99 5.85 18.21
C THR A 302 -5.98 4.89 18.86
N ARG A 303 -5.94 3.58 18.52
CA ARG A 303 -6.87 2.58 19.12
C ARG A 303 -6.78 2.58 20.65
N THR A 304 -5.58 2.68 21.22
CA THR A 304 -5.37 2.68 22.67
C THR A 304 -5.76 4.00 23.32
N LYS A 305 -5.55 5.13 22.63
CA LYS A 305 -5.78 6.47 23.18
C LYS A 305 -7.23 6.92 23.07
N THR A 306 -7.91 6.56 21.99
CA THR A 306 -9.26 7.08 21.66
C THR A 306 -10.32 5.99 21.64
N GLY A 307 -9.93 4.71 21.57
CA GLY A 307 -10.84 3.60 21.32
C GLY A 307 -11.34 3.50 19.88
N VAL A 308 -10.90 4.40 18.99
CA VAL A 308 -11.34 4.45 17.60
C VAL A 308 -10.41 3.62 16.70
N GLY A 309 -11.01 2.81 15.84
CA GLY A 309 -10.31 2.07 14.80
C GLY A 309 -11.19 0.99 14.19
N TYR A 310 -10.64 0.28 13.21
CA TYR A 310 -11.32 -0.82 12.53
C TYR A 310 -10.29 -1.91 12.16
N PRO A 311 -10.61 -3.21 12.32
CA PRO A 311 -9.71 -4.30 11.88
C PRO A 311 -9.41 -4.22 10.38
N GLN A 312 -8.13 -4.25 10.03
CA GLN A 312 -7.64 -3.75 8.75
C GLN A 312 -8.11 -4.60 7.58
N LEU A 313 -8.16 -5.92 7.73
CA LEU A 313 -8.61 -6.80 6.65
C LEU A 313 -10.09 -6.53 6.31
N SER A 314 -10.95 -6.43 7.33
CA SER A 314 -12.37 -6.11 7.11
C SER A 314 -12.57 -4.71 6.52
N ALA A 315 -11.82 -3.71 7.00
CA ALA A 315 -11.86 -2.36 6.42
C ALA A 315 -11.48 -2.36 4.94
N VAL A 316 -10.42 -3.10 4.56
CA VAL A 316 -10.00 -3.23 3.16
C VAL A 316 -11.08 -3.86 2.29
N ILE A 317 -11.72 -4.94 2.75
CA ILE A 317 -12.81 -5.60 1.99
C ILE A 317 -13.96 -4.63 1.76
N GLU A 318 -14.45 -3.99 2.83
CA GLU A 318 -15.57 -3.05 2.77
C GLU A 318 -15.27 -1.85 1.86
N CYS A 319 -14.08 -1.25 2.03
CA CYS A 319 -13.68 -0.07 1.26
C CYS A 319 -13.37 -0.39 -0.20
N ALA A 320 -12.82 -1.57 -0.50
CA ALA A 320 -12.53 -2.00 -1.86
C ALA A 320 -13.83 -2.13 -2.67
N ASP A 321 -14.84 -2.77 -2.10
CA ASP A 321 -16.14 -2.95 -2.75
C ASP A 321 -16.78 -1.60 -3.10
N SER A 322 -16.82 -0.66 -2.13
CA SER A 322 -17.32 0.71 -2.37
C SER A 322 -16.51 1.47 -3.42
N ALA A 323 -15.17 1.44 -3.34
CA ALA A 323 -14.33 2.14 -4.30
C ALA A 323 -14.48 1.59 -5.71
N HIS A 324 -14.44 0.28 -5.87
CA HIS A 324 -14.52 -0.40 -7.16
C HIS A 324 -15.91 -0.23 -7.80
N GLY A 325 -16.97 -0.16 -7.00
CA GLY A 325 -18.31 0.20 -7.45
C GLY A 325 -18.37 1.56 -8.17
N LEU A 326 -17.55 2.52 -7.71
CA LEU A 326 -17.40 3.84 -8.34
C LEU A 326 -16.26 3.93 -9.36
N LYS A 327 -15.56 2.81 -9.63
CA LYS A 327 -14.32 2.73 -10.43
C LYS A 327 -13.17 3.56 -9.85
N GLY A 328 -13.20 3.85 -8.56
CA GLY A 328 -12.05 4.34 -7.79
C GLY A 328 -11.15 3.19 -7.34
N HIS A 329 -10.09 3.53 -6.61
CA HIS A 329 -9.10 2.56 -6.12
C HIS A 329 -8.86 2.77 -4.61
N ILE A 330 -8.25 1.79 -3.95
CA ILE A 330 -7.85 1.94 -2.54
C ILE A 330 -6.39 1.58 -2.26
N ILE A 331 -5.86 2.16 -1.19
CA ILE A 331 -4.59 1.80 -0.56
C ILE A 331 -4.90 1.18 0.80
N SER A 332 -4.45 -0.06 1.05
CA SER A 332 -4.40 -0.58 2.42
C SER A 332 -3.19 0.02 3.14
N ASP A 333 -3.42 0.89 4.11
CA ASP A 333 -2.37 1.64 4.82
C ASP A 333 -2.20 1.17 6.27
N GLY A 334 -1.05 0.56 6.53
CA GLY A 334 -0.66 0.08 7.86
C GLY A 334 -1.09 -1.36 8.16
N GLY A 335 -0.65 -1.87 9.32
CA GLY A 335 -0.97 -3.21 9.82
C GLY A 335 -0.19 -4.37 9.20
N CYS A 336 0.43 -4.21 8.03
CA CYS A 336 1.27 -5.24 7.44
C CYS A 336 2.61 -5.36 8.17
N THR A 337 2.94 -6.59 8.60
CA THR A 337 4.18 -6.89 9.34
C THR A 337 5.06 -7.92 8.64
N CYS A 338 4.51 -8.65 7.67
CA CYS A 338 5.21 -9.65 6.88
C CYS A 338 4.69 -9.66 5.42
N PRO A 339 5.43 -10.26 4.47
CA PRO A 339 4.98 -10.38 3.08
C PRO A 339 3.61 -11.05 2.91
N GLY A 340 3.26 -11.98 3.81
CA GLY A 340 1.95 -12.63 3.82
C GLY A 340 0.79 -11.66 4.10
N ASP A 341 1.00 -10.63 4.92
CA ASP A 341 -0.03 -9.62 5.19
C ASP A 341 -0.26 -8.73 3.96
N VAL A 342 0.82 -8.38 3.25
CA VAL A 342 0.75 -7.66 1.96
C VAL A 342 -0.07 -8.48 0.95
N ALA A 343 0.17 -9.79 0.87
CA ALA A 343 -0.59 -10.67 0.01
C ALA A 343 -2.08 -10.78 0.40
N LYS A 344 -2.38 -10.77 1.70
CA LYS A 344 -3.77 -10.75 2.21
C LYS A 344 -4.46 -9.42 1.90
N ALA A 345 -3.78 -8.28 2.02
CA ALA A 345 -4.32 -6.99 1.64
C ALA A 345 -4.71 -6.94 0.16
N PHE A 346 -3.81 -7.39 -0.75
CA PHE A 346 -4.15 -7.52 -2.17
C PHE A 346 -5.26 -8.56 -2.42
N GLY A 347 -5.23 -9.70 -1.72
CA GLY A 347 -6.27 -10.72 -1.79
C GLY A 347 -7.64 -10.22 -1.33
N ALA A 348 -7.68 -9.25 -0.41
CA ALA A 348 -8.87 -8.61 0.10
C ALA A 348 -9.43 -7.51 -0.81
N GLY A 349 -8.74 -7.18 -1.91
CA GLY A 349 -9.21 -6.21 -2.90
C GLY A 349 -8.46 -4.89 -2.90
N ALA A 350 -7.42 -4.71 -2.07
CA ALA A 350 -6.61 -3.51 -2.16
C ALA A 350 -5.95 -3.38 -3.55
N ASP A 351 -5.99 -2.18 -4.13
CA ASP A 351 -5.28 -1.90 -5.37
C ASP A 351 -3.80 -1.63 -5.12
N PHE A 352 -3.53 -0.98 -3.99
CA PHE A 352 -2.20 -0.67 -3.48
C PHE A 352 -2.05 -1.07 -2.01
N VAL A 353 -0.82 -1.33 -1.57
CA VAL A 353 -0.50 -1.54 -0.15
C VAL A 353 0.58 -0.55 0.28
N MET A 354 0.31 0.23 1.33
CA MET A 354 1.25 1.20 1.89
C MET A 354 1.94 0.64 3.13
N LEU A 355 3.27 0.75 3.16
CA LEU A 355 4.13 0.17 4.19
C LEU A 355 5.01 1.23 4.86
N GLY A 356 4.92 1.29 6.19
CA GLY A 356 5.84 2.07 7.04
C GLY A 356 6.83 1.16 7.75
N GLY A 357 6.37 0.42 8.76
CA GLY A 357 7.24 -0.38 9.64
C GLY A 357 8.05 -1.48 8.96
N MET A 358 7.58 -2.04 7.84
CA MET A 358 8.38 -3.01 7.07
C MET A 358 9.59 -2.35 6.43
N PHE A 359 9.47 -1.10 5.96
CA PHE A 359 10.55 -0.33 5.34
C PHE A 359 11.36 0.52 6.32
N SER A 360 11.00 0.60 7.61
CA SER A 360 11.83 1.28 8.61
C SER A 360 13.09 0.47 8.96
N GLY A 361 14.14 1.16 9.41
CA GLY A 361 15.38 0.53 9.88
C GLY A 361 16.45 0.29 8.81
N HIS A 362 16.25 0.78 7.58
CA HIS A 362 17.20 0.58 6.47
C HIS A 362 18.18 1.75 6.31
N THR A 363 19.20 1.54 5.48
CA THR A 363 20.18 2.55 5.07
C THR A 363 19.49 3.82 4.56
N GLU A 364 18.47 3.65 3.70
CA GLU A 364 17.75 4.72 3.00
C GLU A 364 16.75 5.48 3.88
N CYS A 365 16.48 4.98 5.09
CA CYS A 365 15.65 5.69 6.07
C CYS A 365 16.40 6.92 6.62
N ALA A 366 15.66 7.99 6.94
CA ALA A 366 16.23 9.11 7.68
C ALA A 366 16.59 8.69 9.12
N GLY A 367 17.48 9.46 9.75
CA GLY A 367 17.97 9.22 11.11
C GLY A 367 19.25 8.38 11.16
N GLU A 368 20.03 8.61 12.21
CA GLU A 368 21.33 7.97 12.41
C GLU A 368 21.20 6.51 12.86
N VAL A 369 22.23 5.72 12.58
CA VAL A 369 22.38 4.38 13.13
C VAL A 369 22.94 4.51 14.54
N ILE A 370 22.16 4.06 15.52
CA ILE A 370 22.49 4.08 16.94
C ILE A 370 23.07 2.72 17.30
N GLU A 371 24.22 2.69 17.96
CA GLU A 371 24.78 1.46 18.52
C GLU A 371 24.45 1.37 20.03
N ARG A 372 23.74 0.31 20.43
CA ARG A 372 23.39 0.07 21.84
C ARG A 372 23.50 -1.42 22.14
N ASN A 373 24.24 -1.77 23.19
CA ASN A 373 24.45 -3.18 23.61
C ASN A 373 24.95 -4.08 22.47
N GLY A 374 25.83 -3.56 21.60
CA GLY A 374 26.36 -4.28 20.43
C GLY A 374 25.36 -4.50 19.28
N GLN A 375 24.16 -3.90 19.35
CA GLN A 375 23.18 -3.92 18.28
C GLN A 375 23.11 -2.56 17.59
N LYS A 376 23.03 -2.58 16.26
CA LYS A 376 22.73 -1.41 15.44
C LYS A 376 21.23 -1.23 15.34
N LEU A 377 20.75 -0.03 15.64
CA LEU A 377 19.34 0.35 15.71
C LEU A 377 19.11 1.63 14.90
N LYS A 378 17.88 1.86 14.45
CA LYS A 378 17.42 3.16 13.94
C LYS A 378 16.14 3.58 14.62
N LEU A 379 15.95 4.89 14.75
CA LEU A 379 14.74 5.45 15.35
C LEU A 379 13.57 5.39 14.35
N PHE A 380 12.40 4.95 14.81
CA PHE A 380 11.17 4.93 14.04
C PHE A 380 10.00 5.38 14.92
N TYR A 381 9.19 6.32 14.44
CA TYR A 381 8.12 6.92 15.23
C TYR A 381 6.90 7.29 14.40
N GLY A 382 5.73 7.30 15.03
CA GLY A 382 4.49 7.77 14.40
C GLY A 382 4.49 9.28 14.18
N MET A 383 3.85 9.77 13.12
CA MET A 383 3.81 11.22 12.81
C MET A 383 2.98 12.04 13.82
N SER A 384 2.14 11.39 14.64
CA SER A 384 1.45 11.98 15.80
C SER A 384 2.12 11.61 17.14
N SER A 385 3.41 11.22 17.12
CA SER A 385 4.22 11.00 18.32
C SER A 385 4.68 12.34 18.92
N GLU A 386 5.00 12.35 20.21
CA GLU A 386 5.68 13.51 20.82
C GLU A 386 6.99 13.86 20.10
N THR A 387 7.73 12.85 19.63
CA THR A 387 8.98 13.02 18.87
C THR A 387 8.72 13.82 17.59
N ALA A 388 7.74 13.42 16.80
CA ALA A 388 7.38 14.12 15.56
C ALA A 388 6.85 15.54 15.83
N MET A 389 5.98 15.70 16.83
CA MET A 389 5.41 17.01 17.17
C MET A 389 6.46 17.98 17.72
N LYS A 390 7.42 17.52 18.54
CA LYS A 390 8.55 18.33 18.98
C LYS A 390 9.43 18.77 17.80
N LYS A 391 9.70 17.86 16.87
CA LYS A 391 10.54 18.12 15.68
C LYS A 391 9.90 19.12 14.71
N HIS A 392 8.58 19.03 14.49
CA HIS A 392 7.92 19.74 13.39
C HIS A 392 6.93 20.84 13.82
N ALA A 393 6.46 20.83 15.06
CA ALA A 393 5.40 21.71 15.55
C ALA A 393 5.73 22.43 16.88
N GLY A 394 6.97 22.33 17.36
CA GLY A 394 7.43 23.01 18.58
C GLY A 394 6.97 22.36 19.90
N GLY A 395 6.31 21.20 19.84
CA GLY A 395 5.83 20.48 21.02
C GLY A 395 4.43 19.91 20.86
N VAL A 396 3.90 19.32 21.93
CA VAL A 396 2.52 18.83 21.97
C VAL A 396 1.63 19.96 22.48
N ALA A 397 0.67 20.39 21.67
CA ALA A 397 -0.31 21.38 22.09
C ALA A 397 -1.15 20.83 23.26
N GLU A 398 -1.52 21.68 24.23
CA GLU A 398 -2.20 21.26 25.48
C GLU A 398 -3.48 20.45 25.25
N TYR A 399 -4.19 20.72 24.16
CA TYR A 399 -5.44 20.04 23.79
C TYR A 399 -5.24 18.74 22.99
N ARG A 400 -3.99 18.35 22.67
CA ARG A 400 -3.68 17.15 21.87
C ARG A 400 -3.02 16.08 22.73
N ALA A 401 -3.50 14.84 22.59
CA ALA A 401 -2.80 13.67 23.07
C ALA A 401 -1.93 13.08 21.93
N SER A 402 -0.80 12.48 22.28
CA SER A 402 0.01 11.76 21.29
C SER A 402 -0.65 10.45 20.88
N GLU A 403 -0.90 10.31 19.58
CA GLU A 403 -1.47 9.12 18.93
C GLU A 403 -0.40 8.30 18.17
N GLY A 404 0.87 8.55 18.46
CA GLY A 404 2.00 7.77 17.99
C GLY A 404 2.94 7.39 19.13
N LYS A 405 3.76 6.37 18.90
CA LYS A 405 4.88 6.00 19.78
C LYS A 405 6.20 6.08 19.02
N THR A 406 7.28 6.08 19.79
CA THR A 406 8.65 6.03 19.28
C THR A 406 9.25 4.68 19.66
N VAL A 407 9.91 4.04 18.71
CA VAL A 407 10.58 2.75 18.89
C VAL A 407 11.97 2.79 18.25
N GLU A 408 12.87 1.96 18.76
CA GLU A 408 14.13 1.66 18.11
C GLU A 408 13.96 0.34 17.38
N VAL A 409 14.14 0.34 16.06
CA VAL A 409 14.07 -0.87 15.23
C VAL A 409 15.48 -1.36 14.91
N PRO A 410 15.70 -2.68 14.82
CA PRO A 410 16.97 -3.23 14.33
C PRO A 410 17.36 -2.60 12.99
N TYR A 411 18.64 -2.28 12.83
CA TYR A 411 19.20 -1.89 11.55
C TYR A 411 19.19 -3.09 10.61
N LYS A 412 18.59 -2.92 9.43
CA LYS A 412 18.31 -3.99 8.47
C LYS A 412 19.24 -3.99 7.26
N GLY A 413 20.16 -3.03 7.14
CA GLY A 413 20.95 -2.84 5.92
C GLY A 413 20.14 -2.15 4.82
N ASP A 414 20.47 -2.45 3.57
CA ASP A 414 19.87 -1.82 2.39
C ASP A 414 18.44 -2.31 2.16
N VAL A 415 17.52 -1.41 1.81
CA VAL A 415 16.08 -1.74 1.65
C VAL A 415 15.80 -2.73 0.52
N LYS A 416 16.72 -2.84 -0.45
CA LYS A 416 16.63 -3.75 -1.60
C LYS A 416 16.32 -5.19 -1.18
N ASP A 417 16.95 -5.69 -0.12
CA ASP A 417 16.76 -7.07 0.33
C ASP A 417 15.34 -7.28 0.87
N THR A 418 14.82 -6.31 1.63
CA THR A 418 13.43 -6.31 2.11
C THR A 418 12.43 -6.22 0.96
N ILE A 419 12.71 -5.42 -0.08
CA ILE A 419 11.87 -5.37 -1.29
C ILE A 419 11.81 -6.75 -1.94
N LEU A 420 12.97 -7.37 -2.17
CA LEU A 420 13.04 -8.69 -2.81
C LEU A 420 12.31 -9.77 -2.01
N ASP A 421 12.39 -9.75 -0.68
CA ASP A 421 11.63 -10.64 0.20
C ASP A 421 10.11 -10.45 0.05
N ILE A 422 9.63 -9.21 0.11
CA ILE A 422 8.20 -8.88 -0.07
C ILE A 422 7.70 -9.37 -1.43
N LEU A 423 8.43 -9.03 -2.51
CA LEU A 423 8.05 -9.43 -3.87
C LEU A 423 8.13 -10.96 -4.05
N GLY A 424 9.12 -11.61 -3.44
CA GLY A 424 9.24 -13.07 -3.41
C GLY A 424 8.04 -13.75 -2.74
N GLY A 425 7.62 -13.23 -1.58
CA GLY A 425 6.43 -13.69 -0.86
C GLY A 425 5.13 -13.51 -1.64
N LEU A 426 4.99 -12.38 -2.34
CA LEU A 426 3.84 -12.13 -3.22
C LEU A 426 3.79 -13.09 -4.40
N ARG A 427 4.91 -13.30 -5.11
CA ARG A 427 4.97 -14.28 -6.21
C ARG A 427 4.66 -15.69 -5.72
N SER A 428 5.20 -16.07 -4.56
CA SER A 428 4.88 -17.35 -3.90
C SER A 428 3.38 -17.50 -3.67
N THR A 429 2.74 -16.50 -3.07
CA THR A 429 1.29 -16.51 -2.82
C THR A 429 0.50 -16.65 -4.12
N CYS A 430 0.88 -15.89 -5.16
CA CYS A 430 0.25 -15.96 -6.48
C CYS A 430 0.33 -17.37 -7.07
N THR A 431 1.46 -18.06 -6.97
CA THR A 431 1.58 -19.45 -7.42
C THR A 431 0.66 -20.40 -6.65
N TYR A 432 0.52 -20.23 -5.32
CA TYR A 432 -0.37 -21.07 -4.49
C TYR A 432 -1.85 -20.91 -4.81
N VAL A 433 -2.29 -19.72 -5.20
CA VAL A 433 -3.69 -19.46 -5.57
C VAL A 433 -3.97 -19.57 -7.08
N GLY A 434 -2.92 -19.80 -7.87
CA GLY A 434 -3.00 -19.89 -9.32
C GLY A 434 -3.21 -18.56 -10.05
N ALA A 435 -2.71 -17.46 -9.50
CA ALA A 435 -2.73 -16.13 -10.13
C ALA A 435 -1.46 -15.89 -10.95
N ALA A 436 -1.57 -15.82 -12.28
CA ALA A 436 -0.41 -15.51 -13.13
C ALA A 436 -0.01 -14.03 -13.08
N LYS A 437 -1.00 -13.17 -12.77
CA LYS A 437 -0.81 -11.73 -12.58
C LYS A 437 -1.38 -11.30 -11.24
N LEU A 438 -0.78 -10.29 -10.59
CA LEU A 438 -1.28 -9.73 -9.33
C LEU A 438 -2.75 -9.27 -9.44
N LYS A 439 -3.18 -8.82 -10.62
CA LYS A 439 -4.58 -8.46 -10.93
C LYS A 439 -5.58 -9.60 -10.64
N GLU A 440 -5.14 -10.85 -10.69
CA GLU A 440 -5.98 -12.03 -10.47
C GLU A 440 -6.04 -12.45 -9.00
N LEU A 441 -5.17 -11.92 -8.13
CA LEU A 441 -5.01 -12.39 -6.76
C LEU A 441 -6.31 -12.26 -5.97
N SER A 442 -6.97 -11.10 -5.97
CA SER A 442 -8.24 -10.89 -5.26
C SER A 442 -9.36 -11.80 -5.79
N ARG A 443 -9.48 -11.92 -7.11
CA ARG A 443 -10.47 -12.81 -7.77
C ARG A 443 -10.28 -14.28 -7.39
N ARG A 444 -9.04 -14.69 -7.13
CA ARG A 444 -8.69 -16.07 -6.76
C ARG A 444 -8.56 -16.25 -5.26
N ALA A 445 -8.61 -15.18 -4.47
CA ALA A 445 -8.52 -15.28 -3.02
C ALA A 445 -9.74 -16.01 -2.44
N THR A 446 -9.48 -16.83 -1.43
CA THR A 446 -10.50 -17.40 -0.57
C THR A 446 -9.88 -17.49 0.80
N PHE A 447 -10.41 -16.73 1.76
CA PHE A 447 -9.85 -16.68 3.11
C PHE A 447 -10.39 -17.83 3.96
N ILE A 448 -9.48 -18.43 4.73
CA ILE A 448 -9.78 -19.41 5.78
C ILE A 448 -9.53 -18.68 7.10
N ARG A 449 -10.55 -18.56 7.95
CA ARG A 449 -10.38 -18.01 9.30
C ARG A 449 -9.55 -18.97 10.15
N VAL A 450 -8.65 -18.43 10.95
CA VAL A 450 -7.74 -19.20 11.80
C VAL A 450 -7.69 -18.64 13.21
N THR A 451 -7.34 -19.51 14.16
CA THR A 451 -6.97 -19.10 15.53
C THR A 451 -5.47 -18.84 15.67
N GLN A 452 -4.65 -19.43 14.79
CA GLN A 452 -3.20 -19.26 14.75
C GLN A 452 -2.73 -19.10 13.29
N GLN A 453 -1.95 -18.04 13.01
CA GLN A 453 -1.45 -17.75 11.67
C GLN A 453 -0.24 -18.60 11.30
N HIS A 454 0.69 -18.79 12.23
CA HIS A 454 1.90 -19.57 12.04
C HIS A 454 2.42 -20.03 13.41
N ASN A 455 3.33 -21.01 13.40
CA ASN A 455 3.96 -21.51 14.60
C ASN A 455 5.08 -20.57 15.06
N THR A 456 4.95 -20.00 16.26
CA THR A 456 5.94 -19.08 16.85
C THR A 456 7.00 -19.77 17.70
N MET A 457 7.01 -21.11 17.77
CA MET A 457 7.99 -21.85 18.58
C MET A 457 9.40 -21.82 17.98
N PHE A 458 9.53 -21.56 16.68
CA PHE A 458 10.80 -21.58 15.95
C PHE A 458 11.10 -20.27 15.20
N SER A 459 10.37 -19.20 15.51
CA SER A 459 10.42 -17.89 14.85
C SER A 459 11.32 -16.90 15.58
#